data_AF-A0A8J5FE89-F1
#
_entry.id   AF-A0A8J5FE89-F1
#
_cell.length_a   1.000
_cell.length_b   1.000
_cell.length_c   1.000
_cell.angle_alpha   90.00
_cell.angle_beta   90.00
_cell.angle_gamma   90.00
#
_symmetry.space_group_name_H-M   'P 1'
#
loop_
_entity.id
_entity.type
_entity.pdbx_description
1 polymer ?
#
loop_
_entity_poly.entity_id
_entity_poly.type
_entity_poly.pdbx_seq_one_letter_code
_entity_poly.pdbx_strand_id
1 'polypeptide(L)'
;MVWFIASSCFGFEDRGVIIAAAGGGIWDNRAACGRRYRVSCTGGTNDVPNPCRSGSVTVTIVDFCPGCASRGVTMDLSQEVV
;
A
#
# COMPACT_ATOMS: atom_id res chain seq x y z
N MET A 1 -19.04 11.02 -6.30
CA MET A 1 -19.65 9.86 -5.62
C MET A 1 -18.54 8.87 -5.31
N VAL A 2 -17.99 8.92 -4.10
CA VAL A 2 -16.92 8.03 -3.68
C VAL A 2 -17.61 6.82 -3.06
N TRP A 3 -17.63 5.71 -3.78
CA TRP A 3 -18.02 4.43 -3.20
C TRP A 3 -17.02 4.18 -2.06
N PHE A 4 -17.47 4.13 -0.81
CA PHE A 4 -16.64 3.63 0.28
C PHE A 4 -16.39 2.15 -0.02
N ILE A 5 -15.26 1.86 -0.66
CA ILE A 5 -14.85 0.49 -0.88
C ILE A 5 -14.42 -0.02 0.49
N ALA A 6 -15.10 -1.06 0.96
CA ALA A 6 -14.73 -1.75 2.18
C ALA A 6 -13.34 -2.34 2.01
N SER A 7 -12.41 -1.96 2.90
CA SER A 7 -11.07 -2.53 2.92
C SER A 7 -11.14 -4.02 3.24
N SER A 8 -10.27 -4.82 2.61
CA SER A 8 -10.25 -6.25 2.88
C SER A 8 -9.98 -6.55 4.36
N CYS A 9 -9.16 -5.77 5.06
CA CYS A 9 -8.82 -6.05 6.46
C CYS A 9 -9.89 -5.64 7.47
N PHE A 10 -10.49 -4.46 7.32
CA PHE A 10 -11.30 -3.83 8.37
C PHE A 10 -12.69 -3.37 7.89
N GLY A 11 -13.08 -3.73 6.67
CA GLY A 11 -14.37 -3.32 6.11
C GLY A 11 -14.45 -1.80 5.96
N PHE A 12 -15.49 -1.20 6.53
CA PHE A 12 -15.75 0.25 6.48
C PHE A 12 -15.07 1.04 7.61
N GLU A 13 -14.25 0.41 8.45
CA GLU A 13 -13.52 1.12 9.49
C GLU A 13 -12.48 2.06 8.86
N ASP A 14 -12.51 3.33 9.26
CA ASP A 14 -11.49 4.31 8.87
C ASP A 14 -10.18 4.04 9.61
N ARG A 15 -9.12 3.77 8.85
CA ARG A 15 -7.76 3.51 9.34
C ARG A 15 -6.80 4.65 9.01
N GLY A 16 -7.33 5.80 8.61
CA GLY A 16 -6.60 6.95 8.11
C GLY A 16 -6.16 6.81 6.66
N VAL A 17 -5.39 7.79 6.20
CA VAL A 17 -5.01 7.92 4.78
C VAL A 17 -3.57 7.50 4.48
N ILE A 18 -2.74 7.23 5.50
CA ILE A 18 -1.36 6.73 5.30
C ILE A 18 -1.38 5.20 5.37
N ILE A 19 -1.91 4.61 4.31
CA ILE A 19 -2.28 3.20 4.21
C ILE A 19 -1.74 2.59 2.91
N ALA A 20 -1.78 1.26 2.82
CA ALA A 20 -1.40 0.55 1.62
C ALA A 20 -2.21 -0.74 1.42
N ALA A 21 -2.33 -1.17 0.17
CA ALA A 21 -2.87 -2.46 -0.22
C ALA A 21 -1.72 -3.43 -0.51
N ALA A 22 -1.75 -4.62 0.07
CA ALA A 22 -0.69 -5.62 -0.08
C ALA A 22 -0.88 -6.46 -1.36
N GLY A 23 0.20 -6.62 -2.13
CA GLY A 23 0.30 -7.64 -3.17
C GLY A 23 0.52 -9.04 -2.59
N GLY A 24 0.54 -10.06 -3.45
CA GLY A 24 0.48 -11.46 -3.05
C GLY A 24 1.63 -11.89 -2.14
N GLY A 25 2.84 -11.40 -2.38
CA GLY A 25 4.02 -11.71 -1.56
C GLY A 25 4.04 -11.03 -0.19
N ILE A 26 3.15 -10.08 0.08
CA ILE A 26 3.02 -9.41 1.39
C ILE A 26 1.76 -9.86 2.11
N TRP A 27 0.65 -10.06 1.38
CA TRP A 27 -0.68 -10.25 1.92
C TRP A 27 -0.80 -11.38 2.95
N ASP A 28 -0.12 -12.50 2.70
CA ASP A 28 0.00 -13.64 3.62
C ASP A 28 -1.37 -14.08 4.20
N ASN A 29 -2.35 -14.26 3.32
CA ASN A 29 -3.72 -14.65 3.67
C ASN A 29 -4.32 -13.83 4.82
N ARG A 30 -4.25 -12.49 4.73
CA ARG A 30 -4.69 -11.50 5.75
C ARG A 30 -3.79 -11.37 6.98
N ALA A 31 -2.74 -12.16 7.14
CA ALA A 31 -1.79 -11.96 8.25
C ALA A 31 -1.06 -10.61 8.15
N ALA A 32 -1.07 -9.98 6.97
CA ALA A 32 -0.54 -8.64 6.80
C ALA A 32 -1.38 -7.52 7.41
N CYS A 33 -2.67 -7.76 7.67
CA CYS A 33 -3.60 -6.72 8.11
C CYS A 33 -3.13 -6.01 9.39
N GLY A 34 -3.10 -4.68 9.35
CA GLY A 34 -2.66 -3.86 10.48
C GLY A 34 -1.14 -3.79 10.70
N ARG A 35 -0.34 -4.57 9.97
CA ARG A 35 1.13 -4.42 10.00
C ARG A 35 1.53 -3.07 9.44
N ARG A 36 2.57 -2.49 10.03
CA ARG A 36 3.14 -1.21 9.62
C ARG A 36 4.48 -1.43 8.94
N TYR A 37 4.67 -0.79 7.79
CA TYR A 37 5.90 -0.85 7.01
C TYR A 37 6.49 0.55 6.89
N ARG A 38 7.78 0.68 7.17
CA ARG A 38 8.54 1.87 6.81
C ARG A 38 9.00 1.71 5.37
N VAL A 39 8.53 2.60 4.50
CA VAL A 39 8.81 2.62 3.07
C VAL A 39 9.72 3.80 2.77
N SER A 40 10.78 3.54 2.03
CA SER A 40 11.71 4.55 1.51
C SER A 40 11.87 4.33 0.02
N CYS A 41 11.78 5.39 -0.76
CA CYS A 41 12.06 5.32 -2.19
C CYS A 41 13.57 5.28 -2.42
N THR A 42 14.06 4.25 -3.10
CA THR A 42 15.50 4.08 -3.39
C THR A 42 15.85 4.38 -4.85
N GLY A 43 14.85 4.56 -5.71
CA GLY A 43 15.01 4.86 -7.13
C GLY A 43 13.72 4.64 -7.91
N GLY A 44 13.68 5.16 -9.13
CA GLY A 44 12.60 4.90 -10.09
C GLY A 44 12.77 3.57 -10.80
N THR A 45 11.66 3.04 -11.32
CA THR A 45 11.66 1.86 -12.19
C THR A 45 11.51 2.22 -13.68
N ASN A 46 11.35 3.50 -13.99
CA ASN A 46 11.15 4.05 -15.33
C ASN A 46 11.82 5.43 -15.47
N ASP A 47 11.79 5.98 -16.69
CA ASP A 47 12.47 7.25 -17.05
C ASP A 47 11.76 8.52 -16.55
N VAL A 48 10.88 8.40 -15.53
CA VAL A 48 10.22 9.56 -14.93
C VAL A 48 11.25 10.36 -14.12
N PRO A 49 11.40 11.68 -14.37
CA PRO A 49 12.31 12.50 -13.59
C PRO A 49 11.84 12.61 -12.12
N ASN A 50 12.77 12.40 -11.19
CA ASN A 50 12.57 12.57 -9.74
C ASN A 50 11.35 11.80 -9.16
N PRO A 51 11.29 10.46 -9.29
CA PRO A 51 10.15 9.67 -8.84
C PRO A 51 10.11 9.46 -7.31
N CYS A 52 11.18 9.84 -6.61
CA CYS A 52 11.31 9.67 -5.17
C CYS A 52 11.13 11.01 -4.44
N ARG A 53 10.29 11.01 -3.42
CA ARG A 53 10.33 12.00 -2.34
C ARG A 53 11.47 11.68 -1.37
N SER A 54 12.02 12.71 -0.73
CA SER A 54 12.98 12.54 0.37
C SER A 54 12.31 11.94 1.62
N GLY A 55 13.07 11.08 2.31
CA GLY A 55 12.66 10.51 3.60
C GLY A 55 11.95 9.16 3.48
N SER A 56 11.22 8.82 4.54
CA SER A 56 10.50 7.56 4.67
C SER A 56 9.11 7.77 5.25
N VAL A 57 8.16 6.96 4.84
CA VAL A 57 6.77 6.99 5.31
C VAL A 57 6.43 5.67 5.98
N THR A 58 5.66 5.70 7.06
CA THR A 58 5.18 4.47 7.71
C THR A 58 3.73 4.25 7.37
N VAL A 59 3.46 3.27 6.50
CA VAL A 59 2.11 2.91 6.05
C VAL A 59 1.57 1.71 6.81
N THR A 60 0.24 1.63 6.91
CA THR A 60 -0.47 0.48 7.48
C THR A 60 -1.14 -0.33 6.38
N ILE A 61 -0.98 -1.66 6.37
CA ILE A 61 -1.71 -2.52 5.44
C ILE A 61 -3.18 -2.61 5.86
N VAL A 62 -4.08 -2.20 4.97
CA VAL A 62 -5.53 -2.24 5.22
C VAL A 62 -6.29 -3.01 4.14
N ASP A 63 -5.67 -3.26 2.99
CA ASP A 63 -6.35 -3.93 1.88
C ASP A 63 -5.44 -4.93 1.15
N PHE A 64 -6.05 -5.72 0.28
CA PHE A 64 -5.39 -6.58 -0.69
C PHE A 64 -5.42 -5.89 -2.06
N CYS A 65 -4.33 -5.95 -2.82
CA CYS A 65 -4.29 -5.49 -4.20
C CYS A 65 -4.36 -6.70 -5.16
N PRO A 66 -5.53 -7.03 -5.75
CA PRO A 66 -5.66 -8.16 -6.67
C PRO A 66 -4.80 -7.98 -7.93
N GLY A 67 -4.71 -6.75 -8.44
CA GLY A 67 -3.88 -6.41 -9.61
C GLY A 67 -2.36 -6.48 -9.33
N CYS A 68 -1.97 -6.51 -8.06
CA CYS A 68 -0.58 -6.65 -7.62
C CYS A 68 -0.25 -8.09 -7.20
N ALA A 69 -1.24 -8.98 -7.13
CA ALA A 69 -1.11 -10.31 -6.55
C ALA A 69 0.00 -11.15 -7.20
N SER A 70 0.12 -11.08 -8.53
CA SER A 70 1.12 -11.81 -9.32
C SER A 70 2.50 -11.16 -9.36
N ARG A 71 2.66 -9.94 -8.83
CA ARG A 71 3.91 -9.16 -8.91
C ARG A 71 4.89 -9.46 -7.77
N GLY A 72 4.66 -10.51 -6.99
CA GLY A 72 5.51 -10.88 -5.86
C GLY A 72 5.35 -9.94 -4.66
N VAL A 73 6.47 -9.51 -4.06
CA VAL A 73 6.51 -8.62 -2.90
C VAL A 73 6.26 -7.17 -3.36
N THR A 74 4.99 -6.78 -3.40
CA THR A 74 4.56 -5.44 -3.81
C THR A 74 3.53 -4.88 -2.82
N MET A 75 3.48 -3.56 -2.73
CA MET A 75 2.43 -2.83 -2.01
C MET A 75 2.01 -1.63 -2.86
N ASP A 76 0.72 -1.36 -2.92
CA ASP A 76 0.16 -0.17 -3.53
C ASP A 76 -0.08 0.87 -2.44
N LEU A 77 0.58 2.03 -2.54
CA LEU A 77 0.51 3.08 -1.53
C LEU A 77 -0.68 4.00 -1.85
N SER A 78 -1.34 4.51 -0.82
CA SER A 78 -2.37 5.53 -1.02
C SER A 78 -1.81 6.82 -1.61
N GLN A 79 -2.66 7.59 -2.28
CA GLN A 79 -2.25 8.81 -3.00
C GLN A 79 -1.69 9.89 -2.07
N GLU A 80 -2.07 9.88 -0.80
CA GLU A 80 -1.59 10.79 0.23
C GLU A 80 -0.12 10.53 0.62
N VAL A 81 0.44 9.41 0.18
CA VAL A 81 1.84 9.03 0.43
C VAL A 81 2.78 9.51 -0.68
N VAL A 82 2.30 9.63 -1.92
CA VAL A 82 3.08 9.95 -3.12
C VAL A 82 3.14 11.43 -3.45
#